data_AF-A0A3M1QC18-F1
#
_entry.id   AF-A0A3M1QC18-F1
#
_cell.length_a   1.000
_cell.length_b   1.000
_cell.length_c   1.000
_cell.angle_alpha   90.00
_cell.angle_beta   90.00
_cell.angle_gamma   90.00
#
_symmetry.space_group_name_H-M   'P 1'
#
loop_
_entity.id
_entity.type
_entity.pdbx_description
1 polymer ?
#
loop_
_entity_poly.entity_id
_entity_poly.type
_entity_poly.pdbx_seq_one_letter_code
_entity_poly.pdbx_strand_id
1 'polypeptide(L)'
;MDLNDLNPRVSQAIGIGLLIFGLIALSNGGSLGGLLLIAAGFYFLREYRKAQQEAEVGSAYEYDRRHYEAPVRRQPETQIYTHALKAVANAGLDPEAISVLPVDIGLLVYKDHEEPIVHRTQAIDRDVDFVQPYVQLRLPQKATGLVRFEIIDRDGEYVFIYEDHHDFKRGRNLLTPTTRLPIHDAYPLDGEWELRISADGVLLAVHQFGWQEPADDTIRRHMREDGEINNELRAALAENRLPELSLDELLAMQEEDAEAYR
;
A
#
# COMPACT_ATOMS: atom_id res chain seq x y z
N MET A 1 -24.54 37.51 3.34
CA MET A 1 -23.29 36.97 3.89
C MET A 1 -23.54 35.50 4.06
N ASP A 2 -23.05 34.70 3.12
CA ASP A 2 -23.29 33.25 3.15
C ASP A 2 -22.59 32.65 4.37
N LEU A 3 -23.33 31.88 5.16
CA LEU A 3 -22.81 31.19 6.34
C LEU A 3 -21.69 30.19 5.99
N ASN A 4 -21.56 29.83 4.71
CA ASN A 4 -20.51 28.94 4.20
C ASN A 4 -19.13 29.59 4.04
N ASP A 5 -19.02 30.93 4.10
CA ASP A 5 -17.72 31.63 4.02
C ASP A 5 -17.10 31.93 5.40
N LEU A 6 -17.71 31.42 6.48
CA LEU A 6 -17.19 31.61 7.83
C LEU A 6 -15.91 30.79 8.03
N ASN A 7 -14.85 31.44 8.52
CA ASN A 7 -13.59 30.78 8.89
C ASN A 7 -13.87 29.56 9.78
N PRO A 8 -13.27 28.39 9.51
CA PRO A 8 -13.52 27.14 10.26
C PRO A 8 -13.40 27.34 11.78
N ARG A 9 -12.43 28.14 12.24
CA ARG A 9 -12.26 28.44 13.67
C ARG A 9 -13.42 29.24 14.26
N VAL A 10 -14.05 30.10 13.46
CA VAL A 10 -15.23 30.87 13.86
C VAL A 10 -16.46 29.95 13.94
N SER A 11 -16.61 29.01 13.01
CA SER A 11 -17.71 28.03 13.04
C SER A 11 -17.64 27.10 14.28
N GLN A 12 -16.43 26.68 14.68
CA GLN A 12 -16.20 25.88 15.88
C GLN A 12 -16.56 26.66 17.16
N ALA A 13 -16.14 27.93 17.24
CA ALA A 13 -16.46 28.80 18.38
C ALA A 13 -17.97 29.04 18.51
N ILE A 14 -18.67 29.19 17.38
CA ILE A 14 -20.14 29.31 17.36
C ILE A 14 -20.81 28.02 17.85
N GLY A 15 -20.37 26.85 17.36
CA GLY A 15 -20.93 25.56 17.78
C GLY A 15 -20.77 25.29 19.29
N ILE A 16 -19.58 25.56 19.85
CA ILE A 16 -19.32 25.43 21.29
C ILE A 16 -20.17 26.44 22.09
N GLY A 17 -20.26 27.68 21.62
CA GLY A 17 -21.09 28.72 22.24
C GLY A 17 -22.56 28.30 22.34
N LEU A 18 -23.14 27.75 21.26
CA LEU A 18 -24.53 27.29 21.23
C LEU A 18 -24.79 26.13 22.21
N LEU A 19 -23.84 25.20 22.36
CA LEU A 19 -23.96 24.11 23.34
C LEU A 19 -23.98 24.64 24.79
N ILE A 20 -23.08 25.58 25.11
CA ILE A 20 -23.00 26.19 26.44
C ILE A 20 -24.27 27.00 26.74
N PHE A 21 -24.74 27.83 25.81
CA PHE A 21 -25.98 28.59 25.99
C PHE A 21 -27.22 27.69 26.07
N GLY A 22 -27.26 26.60 25.32
CA GLY A 22 -28.33 25.60 25.40
C GLY A 22 -28.42 24.94 26.79
N LEU A 23 -27.26 24.55 27.34
CA LEU A 23 -27.17 23.99 28.69
C LEU A 23 -27.62 24.97 29.79
N ILE A 24 -27.25 26.26 29.67
CA ILE A 24 -27.68 27.32 30.60
C ILE A 24 -29.20 27.60 30.47
N ALA A 25 -29.76 27.53 29.27
CA ALA A 25 -31.20 27.71 29.06
C ALA A 25 -32.02 26.56 29.68
N LEU A 26 -31.50 25.33 29.63
CA LEU A 26 -32.09 24.15 30.28
C LEU A 26 -32.06 24.25 31.80
N SER A 27 -30.98 24.78 32.40
CA SER A 27 -30.90 24.95 33.86
C SER A 27 -31.89 25.99 34.39
N ASN A 28 -32.32 26.93 33.55
CA ASN A 28 -33.27 28.00 33.92
C ASN A 28 -34.73 27.67 33.56
N GLY A 29 -35.06 26.39 33.27
CA GLY A 29 -36.43 25.94 33.01
C GLY A 29 -36.92 26.16 31.58
N GLY A 30 -36.06 26.57 30.64
CA GLY A 30 -36.40 26.70 29.23
C GLY A 30 -36.28 25.37 28.49
N SER A 31 -37.36 24.57 28.45
CA SER A 31 -37.30 23.19 27.96
C SER A 31 -37.14 23.05 26.44
N LEU A 32 -37.76 23.91 25.63
CA LEU A 32 -37.72 23.81 24.15
C LEU A 32 -36.58 24.61 23.51
N GLY A 33 -36.33 25.83 23.98
CA GLY A 33 -35.28 26.70 23.43
C GLY A 33 -33.88 26.15 23.67
N GLY A 34 -33.62 25.58 24.86
CA GLY A 34 -32.33 24.98 25.19
C GLY A 34 -32.02 23.75 24.34
N LEU A 35 -33.02 22.90 24.08
CA LEU A 35 -32.85 21.70 23.24
C LEU A 35 -32.54 22.05 21.78
N LEU A 36 -33.17 23.09 21.22
CA LEU A 36 -32.89 23.55 19.86
C LEU A 36 -31.46 24.10 19.72
N LEU A 37 -30.97 24.82 20.71
CA LEU A 37 -29.58 25.31 20.72
C LEU A 37 -28.57 24.18 20.82
N ILE A 38 -28.87 23.14 21.61
CA ILE A 38 -28.03 21.94 21.70
C ILE A 38 -28.01 21.20 20.36
N ALA A 39 -29.16 20.96 19.74
CA ALA A 39 -29.26 20.31 18.44
C ALA A 39 -28.51 21.07 17.34
N ALA A 40 -28.63 22.41 17.32
CA ALA A 40 -27.86 23.27 16.43
C ALA A 40 -26.36 23.17 16.70
N GLY A 41 -25.93 23.18 17.96
CA GLY A 41 -24.53 22.99 18.35
C GLY A 41 -23.95 21.66 17.85
N PHE A 42 -24.69 20.56 18.01
CA PHE A 42 -24.29 19.25 17.48
C PHE A 42 -24.23 19.22 15.95
N TYR A 43 -25.17 19.87 15.27
CA TYR A 43 -25.16 19.97 13.81
C TYR A 43 -23.91 20.70 13.31
N PHE A 44 -23.56 21.84 13.90
CA PHE A 44 -22.35 22.59 13.55
C PHE A 44 -21.06 21.80 13.89
N LEU A 45 -21.03 21.07 15.00
CA LEU A 45 -19.88 20.24 15.37
C LEU A 45 -19.68 19.08 14.38
N ARG A 46 -20.78 18.47 13.92
CA ARG A 46 -20.75 17.40 12.91
C ARG A 46 -20.25 17.92 11.57
N GLU A 47 -20.70 19.10 11.15
CA GLU A 47 -20.29 19.67 9.87
C GLU A 47 -18.83 20.15 9.89
N TYR A 48 -18.38 20.68 11.03
CA TYR A 48 -16.97 20.97 11.24
C TYR A 48 -16.07 19.73 11.14
N ARG A 49 -16.51 18.58 11.67
CA ARG A 49 -15.76 17.31 11.52
C ARG A 49 -15.67 16.85 10.07
N LYS A 50 -16.75 16.96 9.29
CA LYS A 50 -16.68 16.65 7.84
C LYS A 50 -15.71 17.57 7.11
N ALA A 51 -15.78 18.88 7.38
CA ALA A 51 -14.88 19.85 6.76
C ALA A 51 -13.41 19.66 7.16
N GLN A 52 -13.13 19.25 8.41
CA GLN A 52 -11.77 18.86 8.80
C GLN A 52 -11.32 17.57 8.13
N GLN A 53 -12.19 16.57 8.01
CA GLN A 53 -11.87 15.32 7.33
C GLN A 53 -11.57 15.55 5.84
N GLU A 54 -12.30 16.45 5.17
CA GLU A 54 -12.04 16.87 3.79
C GLU A 54 -10.78 17.74 3.64
N ALA A 55 -10.43 18.56 4.64
CA ALA A 55 -9.21 19.39 4.62
C ALA A 55 -7.94 18.60 4.99
N GLU A 56 -8.05 17.56 5.83
CA GLU A 56 -6.97 16.63 6.16
C GLU A 56 -6.70 15.68 4.98
N VAL A 57 -7.78 15.24 4.31
CA VAL A 57 -7.73 14.57 3.00
C VAL A 57 -7.11 15.51 1.94
N GLY A 58 -7.52 16.77 1.85
CA GLY A 58 -6.99 17.78 0.91
C GLY A 58 -5.51 18.18 1.11
N SER A 59 -5.02 18.23 2.36
CA SER A 59 -3.64 18.63 2.67
C SER A 59 -2.63 17.49 2.59
N ALA A 60 -3.08 16.24 2.78
CA ALA A 60 -2.28 15.06 2.44
C ALA A 60 -2.03 14.93 0.92
N TYR A 61 -2.89 15.52 0.09
CA TYR A 61 -2.74 15.51 -1.37
C TYR A 61 -1.77 16.55 -1.94
N GLU A 62 -1.25 17.50 -1.14
CA GLU A 62 -0.39 18.58 -1.65
C GLU A 62 1.08 18.49 -1.20
N TYR A 63 1.43 17.64 -0.23
CA TYR A 63 2.82 17.49 0.21
C TYR A 63 3.66 16.51 -0.63
N ASP A 64 3.03 15.64 -1.44
CA ASP A 64 3.74 14.55 -2.14
C ASP A 64 3.76 14.68 -3.69
N ARG A 65 3.38 15.85 -4.23
CA ARG A 65 3.30 16.04 -5.69
C ARG A 65 4.54 16.68 -6.33
N ARG A 66 5.60 16.98 -5.56
CA ARG A 66 6.77 17.70 -6.09
C ARG A 66 8.02 16.86 -6.39
N HIS A 67 8.04 15.54 -6.18
CA HIS A 67 9.25 14.75 -6.48
C HIS A 67 9.10 13.34 -7.06
N TYR A 68 7.90 12.90 -7.49
CA TYR A 68 7.79 11.62 -8.21
C TYR A 68 7.71 11.79 -9.73
N GLU A 69 8.80 12.29 -10.32
CA GLU A 69 9.22 11.87 -11.66
C GLU A 69 10.52 11.06 -11.51
N ALA A 70 10.46 9.97 -10.74
CA ALA A 70 11.40 8.89 -10.98
C ALA A 70 11.23 8.46 -12.44
N PRO A 71 12.30 8.24 -13.22
CA PRO A 71 12.15 7.73 -14.57
C PRO A 71 11.48 6.36 -14.48
N VAL A 72 10.18 6.33 -14.76
CA VAL A 72 9.44 5.10 -15.01
C VAL A 72 10.16 4.46 -16.19
N ARG A 73 11.03 3.49 -15.91
CA ARG A 73 11.61 2.62 -16.92
C ARG A 73 10.41 2.11 -17.70
N ARG A 74 10.23 2.60 -18.94
CA ARG A 74 9.05 2.29 -19.77
C ARG A 74 9.01 0.77 -19.92
N GLN A 75 8.24 0.12 -19.07
CA GLN A 75 8.05 -1.32 -19.14
C GLN A 75 7.37 -1.59 -20.49
N PRO A 76 7.76 -2.64 -21.22
CA PRO A 76 7.10 -3.01 -22.46
C PRO A 76 5.60 -3.11 -22.21
N GLU A 77 4.77 -2.47 -23.04
CA GLU A 77 3.31 -2.42 -22.84
C GLU A 77 2.65 -3.81 -22.75
N THR A 78 3.37 -4.85 -23.17
CA THR A 78 2.95 -6.26 -23.21
C THR A 78 3.46 -7.13 -22.05
N GLN A 79 4.40 -6.67 -21.21
CA GLN A 79 4.98 -7.50 -20.16
C GLN A 79 3.96 -7.84 -19.06
N ILE A 80 3.55 -9.10 -19.00
CA ILE A 80 2.76 -9.67 -17.89
C ILE A 80 3.75 -10.46 -17.03
N TYR A 81 3.77 -10.20 -15.74
CA TYR A 81 4.72 -10.88 -14.86
C TYR A 81 4.16 -12.24 -14.40
N THR A 82 5.05 -13.23 -14.30
CA THR A 82 4.69 -14.61 -13.92
C THR A 82 4.03 -14.68 -12.54
N HIS A 83 4.47 -13.86 -11.57
CA HIS A 83 3.89 -13.86 -10.22
C HIS A 83 2.46 -13.32 -10.21
N ALA A 84 2.12 -12.38 -11.10
CA ALA A 84 0.76 -11.89 -11.25
C ALA A 84 -0.18 -12.96 -11.82
N LEU A 85 0.27 -13.71 -12.83
CA LEU A 85 -0.48 -14.86 -13.36
C LEU A 85 -0.69 -15.95 -12.30
N LYS A 86 0.35 -16.24 -11.50
CA LYS A 86 0.24 -17.15 -10.37
C LYS A 86 -0.79 -16.66 -9.35
N ALA A 87 -0.80 -15.36 -9.05
CA ALA A 87 -1.78 -14.78 -8.13
C ALA A 87 -3.22 -14.91 -8.65
N VAL A 88 -3.45 -14.75 -9.95
CA VAL A 88 -4.76 -14.99 -10.60
C VAL A 88 -5.17 -16.46 -10.47
N ALA A 89 -4.25 -17.39 -10.75
CA ALA A 89 -4.50 -18.82 -10.62
C ALA A 89 -4.82 -19.21 -9.16
N ASN A 90 -4.14 -18.61 -8.18
CA ASN A 90 -4.42 -18.79 -6.75
C ASN A 90 -5.82 -18.30 -6.35
N ALA A 91 -6.39 -17.31 -7.07
CA ALA A 91 -7.77 -16.89 -6.91
C ALA A 91 -8.79 -17.86 -7.54
N GLY A 92 -8.33 -18.96 -8.14
CA GLY A 92 -9.17 -19.94 -8.84
C GLY A 92 -9.64 -19.49 -10.22
N LEU A 93 -9.00 -18.46 -10.79
CA LEU A 93 -9.34 -17.91 -12.10
C LEU A 93 -8.37 -18.42 -13.18
N ASP A 94 -8.89 -18.59 -14.39
CA ASP A 94 -8.07 -18.82 -15.58
C ASP A 94 -7.61 -17.47 -16.17
N PRO A 95 -6.31 -17.16 -16.19
CA PRO A 95 -5.80 -15.89 -16.72
C PRO A 95 -6.14 -15.63 -18.20
N GLU A 96 -6.41 -16.68 -18.98
CA GLU A 96 -6.80 -16.55 -20.39
C GLU A 96 -8.30 -16.25 -20.57
N ALA A 97 -9.12 -16.55 -19.56
CA ALA A 97 -10.58 -16.40 -19.61
C ALA A 97 -11.10 -15.08 -19.01
N ILE A 98 -10.29 -14.37 -18.22
CA ILE A 98 -10.71 -13.15 -17.53
C ILE A 98 -10.45 -11.87 -18.34
N SER A 99 -11.39 -10.93 -18.26
CA SER A 99 -11.32 -9.66 -18.98
C SER A 99 -10.45 -8.63 -18.25
N VAL A 100 -10.56 -8.54 -16.93
CA VAL A 100 -9.72 -7.70 -16.08
C VAL A 100 -8.57 -8.54 -15.56
N LEU A 101 -7.36 -8.28 -16.08
CA LEU A 101 -6.20 -9.12 -15.78
C LEU A 101 -5.19 -8.36 -14.91
N PRO A 102 -4.89 -8.83 -13.69
CA PRO A 102 -3.69 -8.43 -12.96
C PRO A 102 -2.43 -8.77 -13.76
N VAL A 103 -1.63 -7.76 -14.09
CA VAL A 103 -0.38 -7.92 -14.86
C VAL A 103 0.87 -7.73 -14.02
N ASP A 104 0.77 -7.02 -12.89
CA ASP A 104 1.77 -6.91 -11.83
C ASP A 104 1.02 -6.78 -10.49
N ILE A 105 1.61 -7.28 -9.41
CA ILE A 105 1.07 -7.25 -8.04
C ILE A 105 2.22 -7.37 -7.05
N GLY A 106 2.10 -6.74 -5.90
CA GLY A 106 3.10 -6.84 -4.85
C GLY A 106 2.92 -5.79 -3.76
N LEU A 107 4.01 -5.51 -3.05
CA LEU A 107 4.06 -4.56 -1.95
C LEU A 107 5.14 -3.51 -2.20
N LEU A 108 4.83 -2.27 -1.87
CA LEU A 108 5.79 -1.20 -1.66
C LEU A 108 6.18 -1.24 -0.18
N VAL A 109 7.47 -1.38 0.08
CA VAL A 109 8.02 -1.49 1.43
C VAL A 109 8.76 -0.20 1.76
N TYR A 110 8.43 0.38 2.91
CA TYR A 110 9.02 1.61 3.41
C TYR A 110 9.83 1.29 4.64
N LYS A 111 11.08 1.77 4.64
CA LYS A 111 11.99 1.66 5.77
C LYS A 111 12.71 3.00 5.94
N ASP A 112 12.67 3.50 7.16
CA ASP A 112 13.17 4.80 7.56
C ASP A 112 12.63 5.92 6.63
N HIS A 113 13.53 6.72 6.09
CA HIS A 113 13.23 7.86 5.21
C HIS A 113 13.69 7.58 3.77
N GLU A 114 13.84 6.30 3.41
CA GLU A 114 14.30 5.87 2.10
C GLU A 114 13.15 5.80 1.08
N GLU A 115 13.52 5.72 -0.20
CA GLU A 115 12.54 5.47 -1.27
C GLU A 115 11.94 4.06 -1.12
N PRO A 116 10.64 3.88 -1.39
CA PRO A 116 10.02 2.58 -1.25
C PRO A 116 10.58 1.54 -2.22
N ILE A 117 10.80 0.34 -1.72
CA ILE A 117 11.29 -0.80 -2.50
C ILE A 117 10.11 -1.67 -2.92
N VAL A 118 10.11 -2.13 -4.16
CA VAL A 118 9.06 -2.98 -4.72
C VAL A 118 9.37 -4.46 -4.43
N HIS A 119 8.56 -5.09 -3.59
CA HIS A 119 8.59 -6.53 -3.31
C HIS A 119 7.50 -7.25 -4.11
N ARG A 120 7.93 -8.12 -5.04
CA ARG A 120 7.05 -8.96 -5.88
C ARG A 120 7.06 -10.43 -5.50
N THR A 121 8.23 -10.96 -5.17
CA THR A 121 8.42 -12.39 -4.86
C THR A 121 9.45 -12.60 -3.76
N GLN A 122 10.19 -11.55 -3.42
CA GLN A 122 11.22 -11.56 -2.39
C GLN A 122 10.53 -11.38 -1.04
N ALA A 123 10.98 -12.14 -0.04
CA ALA A 123 10.52 -11.93 1.33
C ALA A 123 10.88 -10.51 1.80
N ILE A 124 10.10 -10.00 2.73
CA ILE A 124 10.22 -8.64 3.26
C ILE A 124 10.97 -8.70 4.58
N ASP A 125 11.93 -7.80 4.78
CA ASP A 125 12.65 -7.72 6.05
C ASP A 125 11.69 -7.36 7.19
N ARG A 126 11.90 -7.95 8.37
CA ARG A 126 11.04 -7.75 9.55
C ARG A 126 11.14 -6.36 10.19
N ASP A 127 12.17 -5.58 9.85
CA ASP A 127 12.46 -4.27 10.44
C ASP A 127 12.00 -3.10 9.59
N VAL A 128 10.97 -3.32 8.76
CA VAL A 128 10.35 -2.29 7.91
C VAL A 128 9.28 -1.52 8.68
N ASP A 129 9.05 -0.26 8.32
CA ASP A 129 8.07 0.58 9.02
C ASP A 129 6.66 0.43 8.46
N PHE A 130 6.54 0.35 7.13
CA PHE A 130 5.25 0.25 6.47
C PHE A 130 5.30 -0.64 5.24
N VAL A 131 4.16 -1.29 4.97
CA VAL A 131 3.90 -1.93 3.67
C VAL A 131 2.65 -1.34 3.04
N GLN A 132 2.67 -1.17 1.72
CA GLN A 132 1.55 -0.65 0.95
C GLN A 132 1.33 -1.53 -0.28
N PRO A 133 0.16 -2.16 -0.43
CA PRO A 133 -0.07 -3.04 -1.57
C PRO A 133 -0.22 -2.23 -2.85
N TYR A 134 0.15 -2.86 -3.97
CA TYR A 134 -0.12 -2.33 -5.29
C TYR A 134 -0.57 -3.44 -6.23
N VAL A 135 -1.33 -3.05 -7.24
CA VAL A 135 -1.69 -3.92 -8.36
C VAL A 135 -1.71 -3.12 -9.65
N GLN A 136 -1.27 -3.72 -10.74
CA GLN A 136 -1.48 -3.20 -12.08
C GLN A 136 -2.54 -4.04 -12.79
N LEU A 137 -3.69 -3.45 -13.08
CA LEU A 137 -4.78 -4.11 -13.79
C LEU A 137 -4.77 -3.72 -15.26
N ARG A 138 -4.89 -4.71 -16.16
CA ARG A 138 -5.11 -4.51 -17.58
C ARG A 138 -6.58 -4.69 -17.92
N LEU A 139 -7.20 -3.64 -18.45
CA LEU A 139 -8.61 -3.64 -18.86
C LEU A 139 -8.75 -3.49 -20.38
N PRO A 140 -9.73 -4.17 -21.02
CA PRO A 140 -9.94 -4.12 -22.46
C PRO A 140 -10.62 -2.81 -22.91
N GLN A 141 -11.32 -2.14 -22.00
CA GLN A 141 -12.03 -0.89 -22.22
C GLN A 141 -12.01 -0.02 -20.95
N LYS A 142 -12.47 1.23 -21.08
CA LYS A 142 -12.69 2.10 -19.90
C LYS A 142 -13.81 1.52 -19.04
N ALA A 143 -13.68 1.64 -17.73
CA ALA A 143 -14.66 1.17 -16.76
C ALA A 143 -14.56 2.00 -15.47
N THR A 144 -15.56 1.91 -14.62
CA THR A 144 -15.51 2.41 -13.24
C THR A 144 -15.90 1.23 -12.35
N GLY A 145 -15.22 1.06 -11.23
CA GLY A 145 -15.50 -0.05 -10.32
C GLY A 145 -14.85 0.15 -8.95
N LEU A 146 -15.33 -0.63 -7.99
CA LEU A 146 -14.83 -0.64 -6.62
C LEU A 146 -13.68 -1.64 -6.53
N VAL A 147 -12.50 -1.20 -6.09
CA VAL A 147 -11.37 -2.11 -5.86
C VAL A 147 -11.09 -2.19 -4.37
N ARG A 148 -10.90 -3.42 -3.90
CA ARG A 148 -10.62 -3.74 -2.52
C ARG A 148 -9.30 -4.49 -2.41
N PHE A 149 -8.45 -3.98 -1.54
CA PHE A 149 -7.17 -4.54 -1.14
C PHE A 149 -7.30 -5.11 0.27
N GLU A 150 -6.86 -6.35 0.45
CA GLU A 150 -6.87 -7.02 1.75
C GLU A 150 -5.50 -7.65 2.01
N ILE A 151 -4.95 -7.46 3.21
CA ILE A 151 -3.80 -8.24 3.68
C ILE A 151 -4.29 -9.12 4.82
N ILE A 152 -3.99 -10.40 4.69
CA ILE A 152 -4.37 -11.46 5.62
C ILE A 152 -3.08 -12.05 6.15
N ASP A 153 -2.96 -12.16 7.47
CA ASP A 153 -1.80 -12.77 8.10
C ASP A 153 -1.82 -14.31 8.03
N ARG A 154 -0.79 -14.93 8.60
CA ARG A 154 -0.63 -16.39 8.67
C ARG A 154 -1.77 -17.13 9.39
N ASP A 155 -2.48 -16.44 10.28
CA ASP A 155 -3.53 -17.01 11.12
C ASP A 155 -4.91 -16.84 10.46
N GLY A 156 -4.95 -16.14 9.30
CA GLY A 156 -6.15 -15.87 8.53
C GLY A 156 -6.86 -14.58 8.95
N GLU A 157 -6.24 -13.75 9.78
CA GLU A 157 -6.82 -12.50 10.26
C GLU A 157 -6.57 -11.36 9.27
N TYR A 158 -7.58 -10.52 9.08
CA TYR A 158 -7.47 -9.34 8.22
C TYR A 158 -6.75 -8.22 8.97
N VAL A 159 -5.49 -8.00 8.61
CA VAL A 159 -4.64 -6.94 9.21
C VAL A 159 -4.68 -5.64 8.40
N PHE A 160 -5.13 -5.69 7.14
CA PHE A 160 -5.34 -4.52 6.31
C PHE A 160 -6.56 -4.71 5.42
N ILE A 161 -7.43 -3.70 5.35
CA ILE A 161 -8.53 -3.63 4.39
C ILE A 161 -8.59 -2.18 3.89
N TYR A 162 -8.58 -2.01 2.58
CA TYR A 162 -8.80 -0.73 1.92
C TYR A 162 -9.67 -0.90 0.69
N GLU A 163 -10.61 0.01 0.48
CA GLU A 163 -11.59 -0.09 -0.59
C GLU A 163 -11.90 1.30 -1.14
N ASP A 164 -11.81 1.47 -2.46
CA ASP A 164 -12.09 2.75 -3.12
C ASP A 164 -12.62 2.58 -4.56
N HIS A 165 -13.35 3.58 -5.05
CA HIS A 165 -13.84 3.63 -6.42
C HIS A 165 -12.76 4.19 -7.35
N HIS A 166 -12.54 3.52 -8.48
CA HIS A 166 -11.55 3.94 -9.46
C HIS A 166 -12.17 4.10 -10.85
N ASP A 167 -11.75 5.16 -11.54
CA ASP A 167 -11.99 5.34 -12.96
C ASP A 167 -10.83 4.74 -13.77
N PHE A 168 -11.11 3.64 -14.44
CA PHE A 168 -10.13 2.90 -15.23
C PHE A 168 -10.06 3.40 -16.67
N LYS A 169 -8.84 3.49 -17.17
CA LYS A 169 -8.53 3.64 -18.58
C LYS A 169 -8.44 2.26 -19.22
N ARG A 170 -8.67 2.20 -20.54
CA ARG A 170 -8.28 1.04 -21.33
C ARG A 170 -6.77 0.83 -21.20
N GLY A 171 -6.33 -0.42 -21.10
CA GLY A 171 -4.92 -0.77 -20.89
C GLY A 171 -4.59 -0.92 -19.42
N ARG A 172 -3.36 -0.54 -19.04
CA ARG A 172 -2.82 -0.74 -17.70
C ARG A 172 -3.22 0.41 -16.76
N ASN A 173 -3.65 0.04 -15.55
CA ASN A 173 -3.98 0.96 -14.48
C ASN A 173 -3.20 0.51 -13.24
N LEU A 174 -2.28 1.34 -12.76
CA LEU A 174 -1.60 1.12 -11.50
C LEU A 174 -2.49 1.64 -10.37
N LEU A 175 -2.69 0.81 -9.36
CA LEU A 175 -3.52 1.09 -8.20
C LEU A 175 -2.72 0.83 -6.94
N THR A 176 -2.84 1.74 -6.01
CA THR A 176 -2.25 1.70 -4.68
C THR A 176 -3.25 2.36 -3.72
N PRO A 177 -3.58 1.75 -2.57
CA PRO A 177 -4.34 2.42 -1.52
C PRO A 177 -3.71 3.76 -1.12
N THR A 178 -4.49 4.70 -0.60
CA THR A 178 -3.93 5.93 -0.03
C THR A 178 -3.34 5.73 1.37
N THR A 179 -3.64 4.60 2.02
CA THR A 179 -3.12 4.24 3.34
C THR A 179 -2.07 3.14 3.25
N ARG A 180 -1.23 3.06 4.27
CA ARG A 180 -0.19 2.03 4.42
C ARG A 180 -0.48 1.23 5.68
N LEU A 181 -0.09 -0.04 5.70
CA LEU A 181 -0.11 -0.87 6.89
C LEU A 181 1.17 -0.60 7.70
N PRO A 182 1.10 -0.02 8.90
CA PRO A 182 2.24 0.07 9.80
C PRO A 182 2.64 -1.33 10.26
N ILE A 183 3.92 -1.65 10.17
CA ILE A 183 4.48 -2.89 10.70
C ILE A 183 5.05 -2.57 12.08
N HIS A 184 4.60 -3.33 13.07
CA HIS A 184 5.00 -3.17 14.47
C HIS A 184 5.16 -4.55 15.12
N ASP A 185 5.91 -4.61 16.21
CA ASP A 185 6.29 -5.85 16.92
C ASP A 185 5.11 -6.74 17.37
N ALA A 186 3.89 -6.22 17.39
CA ALA A 186 2.71 -7.00 17.77
C ALA A 186 2.17 -7.94 16.66
N TYR A 187 2.66 -7.84 15.42
CA TYR A 187 2.27 -8.78 14.37
C TYR A 187 3.17 -10.03 14.39
N PRO A 188 2.60 -11.25 14.32
CA PRO A 188 3.38 -12.44 14.07
C PRO A 188 3.90 -12.43 12.62
N LEU A 189 5.10 -11.90 12.41
CA LEU A 189 5.76 -11.80 11.11
C LEU A 189 6.44 -13.11 10.69
N ASP A 190 5.83 -14.25 10.98
CA ASP A 190 6.27 -15.57 10.56
C ASP A 190 5.24 -16.23 9.63
N GLY A 191 5.68 -17.23 8.87
CA GLY A 191 4.83 -17.89 7.88
C GLY A 191 4.52 -17.04 6.65
N GLU A 192 3.53 -17.50 5.89
CA GLU A 192 3.08 -16.88 4.65
C GLU A 192 1.86 -16.00 4.91
N TRP A 193 1.88 -14.80 4.38
CA TRP A 193 0.77 -13.84 4.38
C TRP A 193 0.17 -13.76 2.98
N GLU A 194 -1.07 -13.28 2.88
CA GLU A 194 -1.78 -13.12 1.62
C GLU A 194 -2.18 -11.67 1.36
N LEU A 195 -1.89 -11.18 0.17
CA LEU A 195 -2.50 -10.00 -0.42
C LEU A 195 -3.61 -10.44 -1.38
N ARG A 196 -4.86 -10.05 -1.08
CA ARG A 196 -6.02 -10.27 -1.96
C ARG A 196 -6.46 -8.99 -2.62
N ILE A 197 -6.77 -9.10 -3.91
CA ILE A 197 -7.33 -8.01 -4.71
C ILE A 197 -8.68 -8.45 -5.26
N SER A 198 -9.72 -7.67 -4.97
CA SER A 198 -11.03 -7.87 -5.58
C SER A 198 -11.51 -6.59 -6.28
N ALA A 199 -12.34 -6.77 -7.31
CA ALA A 199 -13.02 -5.69 -8.00
C ALA A 199 -14.52 -6.00 -8.08
N ASP A 200 -15.37 -5.07 -7.64
CA ASP A 200 -16.83 -5.23 -7.56
C ASP A 200 -17.27 -6.55 -6.88
N GLY A 201 -16.54 -6.94 -5.83
CA GLY A 201 -16.77 -8.18 -5.07
C GLY A 201 -16.23 -9.46 -5.72
N VAL A 202 -15.64 -9.38 -6.92
CA VAL A 202 -14.98 -10.52 -7.59
C VAL A 202 -13.51 -10.56 -7.20
N LEU A 203 -13.08 -11.64 -6.56
CA LEU A 203 -11.67 -11.88 -6.24
C LEU A 203 -10.85 -12.08 -7.52
N LEU A 204 -9.92 -11.17 -7.81
CA LEU A 204 -9.10 -11.18 -9.02
C LEU A 204 -7.74 -11.85 -8.83
N ALA A 205 -7.14 -11.72 -7.65
CA ALA A 205 -5.81 -12.26 -7.37
C ALA A 205 -5.61 -12.55 -5.88
N VAL A 206 -4.84 -13.61 -5.59
CA VAL A 206 -4.31 -13.95 -4.27
C VAL A 206 -2.80 -14.09 -4.37
N HIS A 207 -2.08 -13.07 -3.87
CA HIS A 207 -0.63 -13.00 -3.90
C HIS A 207 -0.04 -13.36 -2.54
N GLN A 208 0.80 -14.39 -2.49
CA GLN A 208 1.47 -14.83 -1.28
C GLN A 208 2.82 -14.13 -1.12
N PHE A 209 3.13 -13.71 0.10
CA PHE A 209 4.42 -13.14 0.47
C PHE A 209 4.78 -13.53 1.90
N GLY A 210 6.07 -13.48 2.21
CA GLY A 210 6.59 -13.84 3.53
C GLY A 210 7.57 -12.80 4.06
N TRP A 211 8.00 -13.04 5.29
CA TRP A 211 8.92 -12.18 6.02
C TRP A 211 10.26 -12.90 6.26
N GLN A 212 11.35 -12.14 6.30
CA GLN A 212 12.69 -12.66 6.57
C GLN A 212 13.42 -11.79 7.61
N GLU A 213 14.41 -12.39 8.28
CA GLU A 213 15.32 -11.64 9.13
C GLU A 213 16.17 -10.69 8.28
N PRO A 214 16.45 -9.45 8.75
CA PRO A 214 17.33 -8.55 8.03
C PRO A 214 18.70 -9.19 7.76
N ALA A 215 19.26 -8.96 6.58
CA ALA A 215 20.55 -9.52 6.18
C ALA A 215 21.68 -9.14 7.16
N ASP A 216 21.66 -7.91 7.68
CA ASP A 216 22.63 -7.41 8.66
C ASP A 216 22.58 -8.17 10.00
N ASP A 217 21.40 -8.61 10.42
CA ASP A 217 21.23 -9.33 11.68
C ASP A 217 21.64 -10.80 11.53
N THR A 218 21.46 -11.37 10.34
CA THR A 218 21.96 -12.71 9.98
C THR A 218 23.50 -12.74 9.98
N ILE A 219 24.14 -11.70 9.42
CA ILE A 219 25.61 -11.58 9.42
C ILE A 219 26.14 -11.39 10.85
N ARG A 220 25.51 -10.53 11.67
CA ARG A 220 25.92 -10.33 13.08
C ARG A 220 25.76 -11.58 13.93
N ARG A 221 24.70 -12.37 13.72
CA ARG A 221 24.45 -13.63 14.44
C ARG A 221 25.46 -14.73 14.09
N HIS A 222 26.12 -14.61 12.93
CA HIS A 222 27.10 -15.58 12.44
C HIS A 222 28.55 -15.05 12.36
N MET A 223 28.81 -13.80 12.74
CA MET A 223 30.15 -13.26 12.97
C MET A 223 30.52 -13.44 14.45
N ARG A 224 31.57 -14.21 14.71
CA ARG A 224 32.19 -14.25 16.05
C ARG A 224 32.95 -12.94 16.31
N GLU A 225 33.14 -12.63 17.59
CA GLU A 225 33.83 -11.44 18.11
C GLU A 225 35.30 -11.31 17.62
N ASP A 226 35.83 -12.34 16.97
CA ASP A 226 37.19 -12.44 16.39
C ASP A 226 37.24 -12.23 14.87
N GLY A 227 36.11 -12.04 14.19
CA GLY A 227 36.04 -11.79 12.74
C GLY A 227 36.05 -13.06 11.85
N GLU A 228 35.89 -14.26 12.42
CA GLU A 228 35.79 -15.49 11.64
C GLU A 228 34.36 -15.80 11.17
N ILE A 229 34.21 -16.08 9.87
CA ILE A 229 32.95 -16.47 9.20
C ILE A 229 32.66 -17.95 9.51
N ASN A 230 31.51 -18.25 10.16
CA ASN A 230 31.09 -19.64 10.41
C ASN A 230 30.78 -20.39 9.09
N ASN A 231 31.06 -21.70 9.06
CA ASN A 231 30.89 -22.55 7.88
C ASN A 231 29.42 -22.60 7.39
N GLU A 232 28.46 -22.32 8.29
CA GLU A 232 27.04 -22.18 7.99
C GLU A 232 26.70 -20.89 7.22
N LEU A 233 27.35 -19.76 7.52
CA LEU A 233 27.18 -18.52 6.73
C LEU A 233 27.77 -18.68 5.31
N ARG A 234 28.85 -19.47 5.19
CA ARG A 234 29.42 -19.85 3.90
C ARG A 234 28.49 -20.77 3.11
N ALA A 235 27.74 -21.65 3.78
CA ALA A 235 26.72 -22.50 3.16
C ALA A 235 25.47 -21.70 2.74
N ALA A 236 24.98 -20.80 3.58
CA ALA A 236 23.85 -19.93 3.28
C ALA A 236 24.14 -18.94 2.13
N LEU A 237 25.37 -18.41 2.06
CA LEU A 237 25.84 -17.61 0.92
C LEU A 237 26.03 -18.44 -0.36
N ALA A 238 26.29 -19.74 -0.25
CA ALA A 238 26.39 -20.64 -1.39
C ALA A 238 25.01 -21.03 -1.94
N GLU A 239 23.99 -21.18 -1.07
CA GLU A 239 22.61 -21.48 -1.47
C GLU A 239 21.88 -20.27 -2.10
N ASN A 240 22.24 -19.04 -1.72
CA ASN A 240 21.63 -17.81 -2.27
C ASN A 240 22.31 -17.27 -3.54
N ARG A 241 23.34 -17.95 -4.06
CA ARG A 241 23.89 -17.64 -5.38
C ARG A 241 23.01 -18.26 -6.46
N LEU A 242 22.07 -17.46 -6.98
CA LEU A 242 21.79 -17.49 -8.42
C LEU A 242 23.14 -17.48 -9.17
N PRO A 243 23.29 -18.20 -10.29
CA PRO A 243 24.59 -18.44 -10.90
C PRO A 243 25.27 -17.10 -11.21
N GLU A 244 26.30 -16.76 -10.43
CA GLU A 244 27.26 -15.72 -10.77
C GLU A 244 27.94 -16.23 -12.05
N LEU A 245 27.44 -15.79 -13.20
CA LEU A 245 28.16 -15.89 -14.47
C LEU A 245 29.55 -15.33 -14.21
N SER A 246 30.56 -16.16 -14.42
CA SER A 246 31.95 -15.74 -14.22
C SER A 246 32.27 -14.60 -15.19
N LEU A 247 33.20 -13.71 -14.81
CA LEU A 247 33.64 -12.61 -15.67
C LEU A 247 34.15 -13.12 -17.04
N ASP A 248 34.71 -14.33 -17.06
CA ASP A 248 35.14 -15.03 -18.27
C ASP A 248 33.96 -15.43 -19.19
N GLU A 249 32.79 -15.71 -18.61
CA GLU A 249 31.55 -16.05 -19.32
C GLU A 249 30.85 -14.80 -19.89
N LEU A 250 30.97 -13.65 -19.21
CA LEU A 250 30.54 -12.34 -19.73
C LEU A 250 31.45 -11.81 -20.85
N LEU A 251 32.74 -12.14 -20.82
CA LEU A 251 33.68 -11.79 -21.90
C LEU A 251 33.46 -12.65 -23.15
N ALA A 252 33.15 -13.94 -22.98
CA ALA A 252 32.85 -14.83 -24.09
C ALA A 252 31.58 -14.40 -24.88
N MET A 253 30.56 -13.88 -24.20
CA MET A 253 29.36 -13.36 -24.87
C MET A 253 29.60 -12.06 -25.65
N GLN A 254 30.66 -11.30 -25.33
CA GLN A 254 30.99 -10.06 -26.05
C GLN A 254 31.82 -10.30 -27.32
N GLU A 255 32.55 -11.43 -27.39
CA GLU A 255 33.25 -11.85 -28.62
C GLU A 255 32.30 -12.45 -29.67
N GLU A 256 31.23 -13.14 -29.27
CA GLU A 256 30.24 -13.70 -30.21
C GLU A 256 29.45 -12.63 -30.99
N ASP A 257 29.20 -11.45 -30.41
CA ASP A 257 28.52 -10.34 -31.10
C ASP A 257 29.41 -9.62 -32.13
N ALA A 258 30.73 -9.77 -32.06
CA ALA A 258 31.67 -9.12 -32.97
C ALA A 258 31.92 -9.94 -34.26
N GLU A 259 31.66 -11.25 -34.26
CA GLU A 259 31.81 -12.12 -35.42
C GLU A 259 30.55 -12.24 -36.28
N ALA A 260 29.38 -11.83 -35.77
CA ALA A 260 28.11 -11.83 -36.51
C ALA A 260 27.95 -10.64 -37.50
N TYR A 261 28.94 -9.73 -37.58
CA TYR A 261 28.95 -8.55 -38.46
C TYR A 261 30.17 -8.46 -39.39
N ARG A 262 30.77 -9.59 -39.76
CA ARG A 262 31.71 -9.69 -40.91
C ARG A 262 31.11 -10.43 -42.08
#